data_AF-A0ABC9VQB3-F1
#
_entry.id   AF-A0ABC9VQB3-F1
#
_cell.length_a   1.000
_cell.length_b   1.000
_cell.length_c   1.000
_cell.angle_alpha   90.00
_cell.angle_beta   90.00
_cell.angle_gamma   90.00
#
_symmetry.space_group_name_H-M   'P 1'
#
loop_
_entity.id
_entity.type
_entity.pdbx_description
1 polymer ?
#
loop_
_entity_poly.entity_id
_entity_poly.type
_entity_poly.pdbx_seq_one_letter_code
_entity_poly.pdbx_strand_id
1 'polypeptide(L)'
;MVDNQRAHRTKAGFTFQDLAAIILFIDNFDELKSIKAEGNHEDIDIELLDGSWIYAQAKMISDPINSNKNYRKRKMSESFTSLCNNLFNSKNPVSSIVYISNCKDPLGEEDTATKSFYPVYSLTFDQLAKVTQNRVEKMLDKKIENDYLKKKNKSKEEALEILKKDFGVQIIPFDPRHSYEDKFHSVQSYVGNFLINRNLMQNASLNIMRNWHDLFRENSENYSKDKVLTKKDLLWVIVVIECNQPFNTDTIAFKLNVDVAIMDEISIRFKEVFDYISERLEFCATIWSDEEEYVENHPNVSTSYIYDFINNSWRNYLDFWDIDDITGEEQEVLIKMVLYRILTKKSTIKHIMETGNVNVD
;
A
#
# COMPACT_ATOMS: atom_id res chain seq x y z
N MET A 1 30.46 -13.73 10.27
CA MET A 1 29.24 -13.95 11.11
C MET A 1 28.56 -12.65 11.53
N VAL A 2 29.28 -11.64 12.04
CA VAL A 2 28.72 -10.34 12.44
C VAL A 2 28.10 -9.57 11.26
N ASP A 3 28.72 -9.62 10.08
CA ASP A 3 28.20 -8.91 8.89
C ASP A 3 26.90 -9.53 8.35
N ASN A 4 26.77 -10.85 8.43
CA ASN A 4 25.55 -11.56 8.04
C ASN A 4 24.38 -11.23 8.99
N GLN A 5 24.67 -11.06 10.28
CA GLN A 5 23.66 -10.67 11.27
C GLN A 5 23.25 -9.20 11.13
N ARG A 6 24.16 -8.30 10.75
CA ARG A 6 23.85 -6.90 10.43
C ARG A 6 23.00 -6.81 9.17
N ALA A 7 23.38 -7.50 8.10
CA ALA A 7 22.60 -7.55 6.86
C ALA A 7 21.17 -8.08 7.09
N HIS A 8 21.02 -9.14 7.89
CA HIS A 8 19.70 -9.68 8.24
C HIS A 8 18.85 -8.68 9.05
N ARG A 9 19.44 -7.94 9.99
CA ARG A 9 18.73 -6.91 10.77
C ARG A 9 18.31 -5.72 9.92
N THR A 10 19.16 -5.31 8.98
CA THR A 10 18.86 -4.22 8.05
C THR A 10 17.70 -4.60 7.14
N LYS A 11 17.74 -5.79 6.52
CA LYS A 11 16.62 -6.31 5.71
C LYS A 11 15.31 -6.37 6.48
N ALA A 12 15.35 -6.88 7.72
CA ALA A 12 14.17 -6.94 8.57
C ALA A 12 13.62 -5.55 8.95
N GLY A 13 14.48 -4.53 9.06
CA GLY A 13 14.08 -3.15 9.28
C GLY A 13 13.30 -2.58 8.09
N PHE A 14 13.78 -2.80 6.87
CA PHE A 14 13.08 -2.40 5.64
C PHE A 14 11.74 -3.12 5.50
N THR A 15 11.70 -4.45 5.69
CA THR A 15 10.44 -5.21 5.72
C THR A 15 9.43 -4.64 6.73
N PHE A 16 9.89 -4.26 7.93
CA PHE A 16 9.00 -3.67 8.93
C PHE A 16 8.44 -2.31 8.47
N GLN A 17 9.26 -1.50 7.80
CA GLN A 17 8.85 -0.22 7.22
C GLN A 17 7.82 -0.40 6.10
N ASP A 18 8.05 -1.34 5.17
CA ASP A 18 7.12 -1.63 4.08
C ASP A 18 5.76 -2.09 4.63
N LEU A 19 5.77 -2.93 5.67
CA LEU A 19 4.56 -3.36 6.36
C LEU A 19 3.85 -2.21 7.09
N ALA A 20 4.59 -1.29 7.68
CA ALA A 20 4.03 -0.09 8.27
C ALA A 20 3.36 0.82 7.23
N ALA A 21 3.94 0.91 6.02
CA ALA A 21 3.35 1.67 4.93
C ALA A 21 1.99 1.09 4.49
N ILE A 22 1.83 -0.25 4.49
CA ILE A 22 0.53 -0.90 4.24
C ILE A 22 -0.52 -0.50 5.29
N ILE A 23 -0.16 -0.51 6.58
CA ILE A 23 -1.10 -0.14 7.65
C ILE A 23 -1.49 1.34 7.51
N LEU A 24 -0.52 2.23 7.29
CA LEU A 24 -0.79 3.65 7.09
C LEU A 24 -1.62 3.93 5.84
N PHE A 25 -1.40 3.18 4.74
CA PHE A 25 -2.25 3.23 3.56
C PHE A 25 -3.71 2.92 3.92
N ILE A 26 -3.95 1.86 4.68
CA ILE A 26 -5.29 1.46 5.13
C ILE A 26 -5.92 2.51 6.05
N ASP A 27 -5.15 2.98 7.04
CA ASP A 27 -5.64 3.95 8.05
C ASP A 27 -6.04 5.29 7.42
N ASN A 28 -5.41 5.66 6.30
CA ASN A 28 -5.64 6.93 5.62
C ASN A 28 -6.31 6.75 4.25
N PHE A 29 -6.89 5.58 3.98
CA PHE A 29 -7.34 5.18 2.65
C PHE A 29 -8.28 6.18 1.96
N ASP A 30 -9.19 6.81 2.70
CA ASP A 30 -10.17 7.76 2.14
C ASP A 30 -9.49 9.07 1.70
N GLU A 31 -8.60 9.63 2.54
CA GLU A 31 -7.94 10.93 2.33
C GLU A 31 -6.57 10.82 1.63
N LEU A 32 -6.11 9.61 1.32
CA LEU A 32 -4.80 9.39 0.73
C LEU A 32 -4.73 9.92 -0.71
N LYS A 33 -3.73 10.77 -0.97
CA LYS A 33 -3.32 11.14 -2.33
C LYS A 33 -2.13 10.29 -2.78
N SER A 34 -1.06 10.25 -1.97
CA SER A 34 0.14 9.47 -2.27
C SER A 34 0.86 9.01 -0.99
N ILE A 35 1.61 7.91 -1.10
CA ILE A 35 2.42 7.34 -0.03
C ILE A 35 3.77 6.88 -0.59
N LYS A 36 4.82 7.05 0.19
CA LYS A 36 6.16 6.59 -0.14
C LYS A 36 6.84 5.96 1.07
N ALA A 37 7.24 4.71 0.94
CA ALA A 37 8.22 4.08 1.83
C ALA A 37 9.63 4.52 1.41
N GLU A 38 10.52 4.75 2.39
CA GLU A 38 11.76 5.50 2.18
C GLU A 38 11.46 6.91 1.65
N GLY A 39 10.62 7.61 2.43
CA GLY A 39 10.21 8.97 2.15
C GLY A 39 11.37 9.94 2.00
N ASN A 40 11.06 11.11 1.44
CA ASN A 40 12.05 12.17 1.29
C ASN A 40 12.30 12.90 2.62
N HIS A 41 11.36 12.81 3.58
CA HIS A 41 11.42 13.50 4.87
C HIS A 41 11.52 12.54 6.06
N GLU A 42 10.79 11.43 6.05
CA GLU A 42 10.86 10.36 7.06
C GLU A 42 10.92 8.97 6.42
N ASP A 43 10.96 7.92 7.26
CA ASP A 43 10.91 6.53 6.80
C ASP A 43 9.68 6.28 5.91
N ILE A 44 8.54 6.94 6.20
CA ILE A 44 7.33 6.92 5.36
C ILE A 44 6.72 8.33 5.30
N ASP A 45 6.49 8.82 4.09
CA ASP A 45 5.81 10.09 3.83
C ASP A 45 4.45 9.85 3.16
N ILE A 46 3.43 10.59 3.58
CA ILE A 46 2.08 10.53 3.01
C ILE A 46 1.60 11.93 2.69
N GLU A 47 1.10 12.12 1.48
CA GLU A 47 0.35 13.31 1.09
C GLU A 47 -1.15 12.98 1.09
N LEU A 48 -1.94 13.85 1.70
CA LEU A 48 -3.41 13.76 1.72
C LEU A 48 -4.03 14.60 0.60
N LEU A 49 -5.30 14.34 0.29
CA LEU A 49 -6.06 15.03 -0.76
C LEU A 49 -6.18 16.54 -0.50
N ASP A 50 -6.21 16.97 0.76
CA ASP A 50 -6.22 18.38 1.16
C ASP A 50 -4.84 19.08 1.05
N GLY A 51 -3.80 18.34 0.63
CA GLY A 51 -2.42 18.81 0.49
C GLY A 51 -1.62 18.83 1.80
N SER A 52 -2.21 18.40 2.91
CA SER A 52 -1.48 18.19 4.16
C SER A 52 -0.71 16.87 4.16
N TRP A 53 0.26 16.75 5.07
CA TRP A 53 1.17 15.61 5.12
C TRP A 53 1.09 14.85 6.43
N ILE A 54 1.30 13.53 6.34
CA ILE A 54 1.58 12.68 7.49
C ILE A 54 3.03 12.20 7.35
N TYR A 55 3.81 12.39 8.41
CA TYR A 55 5.19 11.90 8.47
C TYR A 55 5.30 10.80 9.51
N ALA A 56 5.81 9.64 9.10
CA ALA A 56 5.85 8.47 9.96
C ALA A 56 7.23 7.84 10.02
N GLN A 57 7.60 7.38 11.21
CA GLN A 57 8.91 6.80 11.45
C GLN A 57 8.80 5.40 12.05
N ALA A 58 9.28 4.42 11.29
CA ALA A 58 9.17 3.00 11.62
C ALA A 58 10.45 2.50 12.27
N LYS A 59 10.37 2.14 13.56
CA LYS A 59 11.51 1.61 14.31
C LYS A 59 11.26 0.19 14.80
N MET A 60 11.83 -0.76 14.08
CA MET A 60 11.90 -2.16 14.51
C MET A 60 12.87 -2.34 15.69
N ILE A 61 12.38 -2.95 16.75
CA ILE A 61 13.13 -3.50 17.87
C ILE A 61 13.43 -4.98 17.59
N SER A 62 14.71 -5.35 17.53
CA SER A 62 15.11 -6.73 17.13
C SER A 62 14.68 -7.83 18.11
N ASP A 63 14.50 -7.49 19.39
CA ASP A 63 13.92 -8.38 20.40
C ASP A 63 12.82 -7.60 21.15
N PRO A 64 11.60 -7.53 20.59
CA PRO A 64 10.53 -6.73 21.17
C PRO A 64 10.09 -7.23 22.56
N ILE A 65 10.43 -8.48 22.91
CA ILE A 65 10.08 -9.17 24.16
C ILE A 65 11.08 -8.83 25.29
N ASN A 66 12.38 -8.89 24.99
CA ASN A 66 13.43 -8.78 26.02
C ASN A 66 14.29 -7.51 25.91
N SER A 67 14.05 -6.65 24.92
CA SER A 67 14.84 -5.41 24.78
C SER A 67 14.76 -4.53 26.04
N ASN A 68 15.92 -4.04 26.47
CA ASN A 68 15.98 -3.18 27.64
C ASN A 68 15.32 -1.81 27.39
N LYS A 69 14.82 -1.21 28.48
CA LYS A 69 14.12 0.08 28.48
C LYS A 69 14.95 1.22 27.86
N ASN A 70 16.26 1.26 28.11
CA ASN A 70 17.12 2.33 27.62
C ASN A 70 17.28 2.29 26.09
N TYR A 71 17.38 1.10 25.51
CA TYR A 71 17.45 0.91 24.07
C TYR A 71 16.18 1.40 23.38
N ARG A 72 15.00 0.98 23.87
CA ARG A 72 13.70 1.40 23.34
C ARG A 72 13.51 2.92 23.42
N LYS A 73 13.82 3.50 24.58
CA LYS A 73 13.80 4.96 24.79
C LYS A 73 14.69 5.74 23.83
N ARG A 74 15.92 5.26 23.60
CA ARG A 74 16.85 5.90 22.67
C ARG A 74 16.29 5.88 21.25
N LYS A 75 15.76 4.75 20.79
CA LYS A 75 15.15 4.63 19.46
C LYS A 75 13.97 5.58 19.26
N MET A 76 13.09 5.68 20.25
CA MET A 76 12.02 6.65 20.18
C MET A 76 12.54 8.09 20.21
N SER A 77 13.56 8.41 21.00
CA SER A 77 14.10 9.78 21.08
C SER A 77 14.79 10.27 19.81
N GLU A 78 15.58 9.40 19.18
CA GLU A 78 16.16 9.66 17.86
C GLU A 78 15.04 9.95 16.85
N SER A 79 13.96 9.17 16.94
CA SER A 79 12.85 9.28 16.03
C SER A 79 12.02 10.55 16.22
N PHE A 80 11.62 10.78 17.46
CA PHE A 80 10.82 11.93 17.87
C PHE A 80 11.42 13.27 17.45
N THR A 81 12.75 13.39 17.49
CA THR A 81 13.47 14.59 17.06
C THR A 81 13.24 14.87 15.57
N SER A 82 13.32 13.84 14.73
CA SER A 82 13.08 13.96 13.28
C SER A 82 11.63 14.34 13.00
N LEU A 83 10.69 13.61 13.62
CA LEU A 83 9.25 13.87 13.48
C LEU A 83 8.89 15.31 13.89
N CYS A 84 9.39 15.80 15.01
CA CYS A 84 9.14 17.17 15.45
C CYS A 84 9.74 18.20 14.49
N ASN A 85 10.90 17.93 13.88
CA ASN A 85 11.46 18.82 12.86
C ASN A 85 10.49 18.97 11.69
N ASN A 86 9.90 17.87 11.22
CA ASN A 86 8.92 17.88 10.14
C ASN A 86 7.61 18.57 10.54
N LEU A 87 7.06 18.25 11.72
CA LEU A 87 5.84 18.90 12.25
C LEU A 87 5.95 20.43 12.29
N PHE A 88 7.11 20.95 12.71
CA PHE A 88 7.26 22.38 12.99
C PHE A 88 7.94 23.17 11.87
N ASN A 89 8.74 22.53 11.02
CA ASN A 89 9.53 23.20 9.98
C ASN A 89 9.18 22.79 8.55
N SER A 90 8.25 21.86 8.33
CA SER A 90 7.81 21.53 6.97
C SER A 90 7.24 22.77 6.26
N LYS A 91 7.43 22.81 4.95
CA LYS A 91 6.84 23.84 4.08
C LYS A 91 5.35 23.60 3.87
N ASN A 92 4.94 22.34 3.90
CA ASN A 92 3.56 21.93 3.71
C ASN A 92 2.84 21.83 5.07
N PRO A 93 1.51 21.99 5.10
CA PRO A 93 0.73 21.68 6.30
C PRO A 93 0.97 20.24 6.75
N VAL A 94 1.07 20.02 8.06
CA VAL A 94 1.25 18.68 8.63
C VAL A 94 -0.02 18.33 9.39
N SER A 95 -0.66 17.22 9.00
CA SER A 95 -1.85 16.71 9.68
C SER A 95 -1.49 15.85 10.88
N SER A 96 -0.43 15.04 10.79
CA SER A 96 0.05 14.25 11.93
C SER A 96 1.50 13.81 11.76
N ILE A 97 2.11 13.44 12.89
CA ILE A 97 3.39 12.74 12.97
C ILE A 97 3.21 11.42 13.74
N VAL A 98 3.72 10.32 13.20
CA VAL A 98 3.45 8.97 13.74
C VAL A 98 4.74 8.24 14.06
N TYR A 99 4.90 7.82 15.31
CA TYR A 99 5.96 6.89 15.70
C TYR A 99 5.46 5.44 15.64
N ILE A 100 6.13 4.59 14.87
CA ILE A 100 5.71 3.21 14.62
C ILE A 100 6.71 2.22 15.24
N SER A 101 6.22 1.26 16.02
CA SER A 101 7.04 0.32 16.77
C SER A 101 6.45 -1.09 16.78
N ASN A 102 7.31 -2.10 16.79
CA ASN A 102 6.93 -3.50 17.00
C ASN A 102 7.01 -3.95 18.46
N CYS A 103 7.19 -3.01 19.38
CA CYS A 103 7.20 -3.25 20.81
C CYS A 103 5.98 -2.57 21.43
N LYS A 104 5.10 -3.37 22.05
CA LYS A 104 3.87 -2.95 22.76
C LYS A 104 4.05 -1.74 23.66
N ASP A 105 5.20 -1.69 24.32
CA ASP A 105 5.59 -0.58 25.18
C ASP A 105 6.91 0.02 24.67
N PRO A 106 6.86 0.96 23.71
CA PRO A 106 8.06 1.55 23.14
C PRO A 106 8.84 2.44 24.12
N LEU A 107 8.27 2.76 25.29
CA LEU A 107 8.87 3.64 26.29
C LEU A 107 9.29 2.94 27.58
N GLY A 108 8.83 1.69 27.76
CA GLY A 108 9.29 0.71 28.74
C GLY A 108 8.80 0.99 30.15
N GLU A 109 7.55 1.39 30.33
CA GLU A 109 6.96 1.78 31.61
C GLU A 109 6.03 0.73 32.22
N GLU A 110 5.70 -0.35 31.51
CA GLU A 110 5.01 -1.52 32.08
C GLU A 110 5.69 -2.87 31.73
N ASP A 111 5.75 -3.77 32.71
CA ASP A 111 5.98 -5.20 32.50
C ASP A 111 4.65 -5.83 32.01
N THR A 112 4.28 -5.57 30.76
CA THR A 112 3.12 -6.27 30.19
C THR A 112 3.50 -7.71 29.91
N ALA A 113 3.01 -8.63 30.75
CA ALA A 113 3.25 -10.08 30.66
C ALA A 113 2.73 -10.74 29.36
N THR A 114 1.98 -10.01 28.53
CA THR A 114 1.51 -10.45 27.21
C THR A 114 2.49 -10.00 26.12
N LYS A 115 3.65 -10.67 26.06
CA LYS A 115 4.78 -10.20 25.23
C LYS A 115 4.73 -10.56 23.74
N SER A 116 3.77 -11.35 23.25
CA SER A 116 3.94 -11.93 21.90
C SER A 116 2.75 -11.85 20.95
N PHE A 117 1.53 -11.56 21.43
CA PHE A 117 0.35 -11.49 20.57
C PHE A 117 -0.57 -10.36 21.00
N TYR A 118 -0.57 -9.29 20.22
CA TYR A 118 -1.51 -8.17 20.28
C TYR A 118 -1.89 -7.84 18.83
N PRO A 119 -3.05 -7.22 18.57
CA PRO A 119 -3.38 -6.78 17.20
C PRO A 119 -2.53 -5.58 16.80
N VAL A 120 -2.64 -5.15 15.55
CA VAL A 120 -2.22 -3.80 15.15
C VAL A 120 -3.14 -2.79 15.84
N TYR A 121 -2.58 -1.73 16.42
CA TYR A 121 -3.38 -0.64 17.01
C TYR A 121 -2.64 0.70 17.00
N SER A 122 -3.40 1.78 17.04
CA SER A 122 -2.91 3.16 17.08
C SER A 122 -3.39 3.85 18.35
N LEU A 123 -2.55 4.73 18.90
CA LEU A 123 -2.83 5.54 20.08
C LEU A 123 -2.57 7.00 19.75
N THR A 124 -3.56 7.85 20.00
CA THR A 124 -3.39 9.30 20.10
C THR A 124 -2.60 9.64 21.37
N PHE A 125 -2.04 10.85 21.44
CA PHE A 125 -1.29 11.31 22.62
C PHE A 125 -2.05 11.09 23.93
N ASP A 126 -3.34 11.42 23.98
CA ASP A 126 -4.16 11.32 25.20
C ASP A 126 -4.45 9.87 25.63
N GLN A 127 -4.38 8.92 24.69
CA GLN A 127 -4.52 7.49 24.97
C GLN A 127 -3.21 6.86 25.49
N LEU A 128 -2.09 7.57 25.41
CA LEU A 128 -0.82 7.09 25.96
C LEU A 128 -0.85 7.12 27.50
N ALA A 129 -0.11 6.21 28.14
CA ALA A 129 0.07 6.23 29.59
C ALA A 129 0.63 7.60 30.05
N LYS A 130 0.20 8.07 31.24
CA LYS A 130 0.56 9.42 31.71
C LYS A 130 2.08 9.65 31.79
N VAL A 131 2.82 8.62 32.18
CA VAL A 131 4.28 8.70 32.29
C VAL A 131 4.93 8.81 30.90
N THR A 132 4.38 8.13 29.89
CA THR A 132 4.72 8.30 28.47
C THR A 132 4.42 9.71 27.98
N GLN A 133 3.23 10.25 28.23
CA GLN A 133 2.86 11.63 27.83
C GLN A 133 3.87 12.64 28.39
N ASN A 134 4.14 12.58 29.69
CA ASN A 134 5.11 13.46 30.36
C ASN A 134 6.52 13.33 29.76
N ARG A 135 6.85 12.16 29.23
CA ARG A 135 8.15 11.91 28.59
C ARG A 135 8.21 12.53 27.21
N VAL A 136 7.18 12.35 26.39
CA VAL A 136 7.05 12.99 25.07
C VAL A 136 7.14 14.51 25.19
N GLU A 137 6.42 15.11 26.15
CA GLU A 137 6.49 16.56 26.42
C GLU A 137 7.92 17.02 26.77
N LYS A 138 8.68 16.22 27.51
CA LYS A 138 10.08 16.50 27.88
C LYS A 138 11.08 16.23 26.77
N MET A 139 10.70 15.44 25.76
CA MET A 139 11.54 15.08 24.62
C MET A 139 11.55 16.16 23.54
N LEU A 140 10.67 17.16 23.62
CA LEU A 140 10.72 18.30 22.72
C LEU A 140 12.09 18.98 22.86
N ASP A 141 12.88 18.88 21.79
CA ASP A 141 14.24 19.40 21.78
C ASP A 141 14.22 20.93 21.88
N LYS A 142 15.05 21.48 22.77
CA LYS A 142 15.10 22.93 23.02
C LYS A 142 15.42 23.73 21.77
N LYS A 143 16.20 23.19 20.83
CA LYS A 143 16.53 23.89 19.58
C LYS A 143 15.32 23.87 18.64
N ILE A 144 14.64 22.73 18.50
CA ILE A 144 13.40 22.62 17.70
C ILE A 144 12.33 23.57 18.23
N GLU A 145 12.13 23.58 19.55
CA GLU A 145 11.26 24.52 20.26
C GLU A 145 11.64 25.97 19.89
N ASN A 146 12.90 26.36 20.11
CA ASN A 146 13.33 27.73 19.84
C ASN A 146 13.22 28.15 18.37
N ASP A 147 13.55 27.27 17.42
CA ASP A 147 13.49 27.56 15.99
C ASP A 147 12.04 27.72 15.53
N TYR A 148 11.11 26.92 16.05
CA TYR A 148 9.68 27.05 15.77
C TYR A 148 9.09 28.35 16.34
N LEU A 149 9.30 28.58 17.64
CA LEU A 149 8.76 29.74 18.36
C LEU A 149 9.21 31.06 17.71
N LYS A 150 10.50 31.16 17.35
CA LYS A 150 11.06 32.34 16.69
C LYS A 150 10.50 32.56 15.28
N LYS A 151 10.36 31.50 14.47
CA LYS A 151 9.89 31.62 13.09
C LYS A 151 8.39 31.89 12.99
N LYS A 152 7.59 31.35 13.91
CA LYS A 152 6.12 31.39 13.84
C LYS A 152 5.48 32.37 14.83
N ASN A 153 6.28 33.04 15.66
CA ASN A 153 5.82 33.95 16.72
C ASN A 153 4.80 33.28 17.66
N LYS A 154 5.11 32.07 18.12
CA LYS A 154 4.26 31.25 18.98
C LYS A 154 4.84 31.07 20.37
N SER A 155 4.01 30.65 21.32
CA SER A 155 4.39 30.26 22.68
C SER A 155 4.70 28.75 22.79
N LYS A 156 5.37 28.38 23.88
CA LYS A 156 5.68 26.97 24.19
C LYS A 156 4.41 26.14 24.35
N GLU A 157 3.40 26.72 24.98
CA GLU A 157 2.10 26.12 25.22
C GLU A 157 1.43 25.78 23.88
N GLU A 158 1.45 26.70 22.91
CA GLU A 158 0.92 26.44 21.56
C GLU A 158 1.68 25.32 20.83
N ALA A 159 3.02 25.27 20.96
CA ALA A 159 3.81 24.19 20.37
C ALA A 159 3.48 22.82 20.99
N LEU A 160 3.27 22.78 22.31
CA LEU A 160 2.85 21.57 23.01
C LEU A 160 1.42 21.16 22.65
N GLU A 161 0.49 22.10 22.49
CA GLU A 161 -0.88 21.79 22.04
C GLU A 161 -0.89 21.16 20.64
N ILE A 162 -0.11 21.73 19.70
CA ILE A 162 0.05 21.16 18.36
C ILE A 162 0.65 19.76 18.44
N LEU A 163 1.73 19.59 19.19
CA LEU A 163 2.35 18.28 19.38
C LEU A 163 1.36 17.25 19.92
N LYS A 164 0.57 17.60 20.94
CA LYS A 164 -0.40 16.68 21.55
C LYS A 164 -1.52 16.30 20.59
N LYS A 165 -1.98 17.25 19.78
CA LYS A 165 -3.03 17.04 18.78
C LYS A 165 -2.55 16.14 17.64
N ASP A 166 -1.32 16.36 17.17
CA ASP A 166 -0.83 15.80 15.91
C ASP A 166 0.11 14.59 16.09
N PHE A 167 0.51 14.25 17.32
CA PHE A 167 1.38 13.09 17.60
C PHE A 167 0.59 11.81 17.88
N GLY A 168 0.91 10.76 17.12
CA GLY A 168 0.39 9.41 17.32
C GLY A 168 1.49 8.35 17.48
N VAL A 169 1.11 7.23 18.08
CA VAL A 169 1.93 6.01 18.16
C VAL A 169 1.17 4.85 17.53
N GLN A 170 1.79 4.14 16.59
CA GLN A 170 1.24 2.93 16.01
C GLN A 170 2.09 1.72 16.40
N ILE A 171 1.41 0.65 16.78
CA ILE A 171 2.02 -0.58 17.24
C ILE A 171 1.68 -1.71 16.26
N ILE A 172 2.72 -2.28 15.64
CA ILE A 172 2.60 -3.36 14.66
C ILE A 172 3.37 -4.58 15.16
N PRO A 173 2.70 -5.67 15.57
CA PRO A 173 3.37 -6.89 16.01
C PRO A 173 4.26 -7.44 14.89
N PHE A 174 5.57 -7.51 15.16
CA PHE A 174 6.55 -8.02 14.23
C PHE A 174 7.75 -8.54 15.03
N ASP A 175 8.06 -9.83 14.94
CA ASP A 175 9.28 -10.39 15.52
C ASP A 175 10.17 -10.93 14.39
N PRO A 176 11.34 -10.31 14.13
CA PRO A 176 12.21 -10.76 13.05
C PRO A 176 12.83 -12.15 13.28
N ARG A 177 12.60 -12.76 14.45
CA ARG A 177 13.04 -14.11 14.80
C ARG A 177 12.00 -15.19 14.45
N HIS A 178 10.75 -14.81 14.20
CA HIS A 178 9.68 -15.74 13.85
C HIS A 178 9.72 -16.12 12.36
N SER A 179 8.95 -17.16 12.00
CA SER A 179 8.76 -17.60 10.61
C SER A 179 8.19 -16.47 9.75
N TYR A 180 8.28 -16.63 8.42
CA TYR A 180 7.70 -15.65 7.51
C TYR A 180 6.19 -15.55 7.70
N GLU A 181 5.49 -16.66 7.87
CA GLU A 181 4.05 -16.71 8.05
C GLU A 181 3.62 -15.99 9.34
N ASP A 182 4.34 -16.24 10.44
CA ASP A 182 3.99 -15.68 11.75
C ASP A 182 4.24 -14.17 11.84
N LYS A 183 5.32 -13.66 11.22
CA LYS A 183 5.67 -12.23 11.33
C LYS A 183 4.79 -11.32 10.47
N PHE A 184 4.09 -11.86 9.48
CA PHE A 184 3.15 -11.09 8.64
C PHE A 184 1.68 -11.27 9.08
N HIS A 185 1.38 -12.22 9.97
CA HIS A 185 0.02 -12.59 10.34
C HIS A 185 -0.85 -11.42 10.83
N SER A 186 -0.27 -10.52 11.63
CA SER A 186 -1.01 -9.37 12.16
C SER A 186 -1.38 -8.36 11.07
N VAL A 187 -0.48 -8.13 10.12
CA VAL A 187 -0.71 -7.26 8.96
C VAL A 187 -1.68 -7.91 8.00
N GLN A 188 -1.55 -9.21 7.73
CA GLN A 188 -2.51 -9.97 6.91
C GLN A 188 -3.93 -9.88 7.48
N SER A 189 -4.07 -10.02 8.81
CA SER A 189 -5.36 -9.90 9.47
C SER A 189 -5.94 -8.49 9.35
N TYR A 190 -5.08 -7.46 9.44
CA TYR A 190 -5.48 -6.06 9.25
C TYR A 190 -5.96 -5.79 7.81
N VAL A 191 -5.23 -6.29 6.82
CA VAL A 191 -5.61 -6.26 5.39
C VAL A 191 -6.93 -7.01 5.18
N GLY A 192 -7.11 -8.18 5.79
CA GLY A 192 -8.36 -8.93 5.71
C GLY A 192 -9.56 -8.15 6.22
N ASN A 193 -9.44 -7.52 7.40
CA ASN A 193 -10.49 -6.68 7.96
C ASN A 193 -10.80 -5.47 7.07
N PHE A 194 -9.79 -4.82 6.51
CA PHE A 194 -9.98 -3.75 5.54
C PHE A 194 -10.79 -4.22 4.31
N LEU A 195 -10.41 -5.35 3.71
CA LEU A 195 -11.11 -5.89 2.54
C LEU A 195 -12.56 -6.26 2.86
N ILE A 196 -12.83 -6.85 4.02
CA ILE A 196 -14.19 -7.16 4.48
C ILE A 196 -15.00 -5.87 4.64
N ASN A 197 -14.46 -4.87 5.33
CA ASN A 197 -15.15 -3.60 5.60
C ASN A 197 -15.47 -2.81 4.34
N ARG A 198 -14.65 -2.96 3.29
CA ARG A 198 -14.84 -2.30 1.99
C ARG A 198 -15.59 -3.18 0.99
N ASN A 199 -16.06 -4.36 1.38
CA ASN A 199 -16.70 -5.33 0.51
C ASN A 199 -15.86 -5.65 -0.75
N LEU A 200 -14.56 -5.86 -0.53
CA LEU A 200 -13.57 -6.26 -1.55
C LEU A 200 -13.17 -7.73 -1.34
N MET A 201 -12.26 -8.26 -2.16
CA MET A 201 -11.82 -9.66 -2.22
C MET A 201 -11.45 -10.31 -0.86
N GLN A 202 -12.44 -10.77 -0.09
CA GLN A 202 -12.27 -11.16 1.32
C GLN A 202 -11.29 -12.33 1.53
N ASN A 203 -11.17 -13.22 0.55
CA ASN A 203 -10.33 -14.41 0.61
C ASN A 203 -8.90 -14.20 0.06
N ALA A 204 -8.54 -12.96 -0.32
CA ALA A 204 -7.28 -12.65 -0.97
C ALA A 204 -6.29 -11.86 -0.08
N SER A 205 -6.56 -11.74 1.23
CA SER A 205 -5.77 -10.89 2.15
C SER A 205 -4.27 -11.17 2.13
N LEU A 206 -3.87 -12.44 2.13
CA LEU A 206 -2.45 -12.83 2.04
C LEU A 206 -1.81 -12.40 0.72
N ASN A 207 -2.52 -12.61 -0.40
CA ASN A 207 -2.00 -12.31 -1.73
C ASN A 207 -1.90 -10.79 -1.92
N ILE A 208 -2.95 -10.05 -1.56
CA ILE A 208 -2.96 -8.57 -1.63
C ILE A 208 -1.85 -7.98 -0.76
N MET A 209 -1.73 -8.42 0.50
CA MET A 209 -0.67 -7.95 1.40
C MET A 209 0.73 -8.19 0.82
N ARG A 210 0.99 -9.37 0.25
CA ARG A 210 2.30 -9.70 -0.37
C ARG A 210 2.60 -8.80 -1.56
N ASN A 211 1.63 -8.59 -2.46
CA ASN A 211 1.83 -7.74 -3.63
C ASN A 211 1.97 -6.26 -3.24
N TRP A 212 1.26 -5.76 -2.22
CA TRP A 212 1.54 -4.42 -1.68
C TRP A 212 2.91 -4.31 -1.06
N HIS A 213 3.35 -5.31 -0.28
CA HIS A 213 4.70 -5.33 0.29
C HIS A 213 5.76 -5.30 -0.80
N ASP A 214 5.61 -6.10 -1.86
CA ASP A 214 6.53 -6.10 -3.00
C ASP A 214 6.50 -4.76 -3.75
N LEU A 215 5.32 -4.16 -3.93
CA LEU A 215 5.18 -2.85 -4.56
C LEU A 215 5.89 -1.74 -3.76
N PHE A 216 5.76 -1.73 -2.42
CA PHE A 216 6.50 -0.79 -1.56
C PHE A 216 8.01 -1.02 -1.62
N ARG A 217 8.45 -2.28 -1.60
CA ARG A 217 9.86 -2.65 -1.73
C ARG A 217 10.46 -2.26 -3.07
N GLU A 218 9.75 -2.46 -4.17
CA GLU A 218 10.21 -2.03 -5.49
C GLU A 218 10.21 -0.51 -5.64
N ASN A 219 9.27 0.18 -4.98
CA ASN A 219 9.23 1.63 -4.95
C ASN A 219 10.39 2.24 -4.15
N SER A 220 10.86 1.57 -3.10
CA SER A 220 12.04 1.97 -2.34
C SER A 220 13.37 1.60 -3.01
N GLU A 221 13.46 0.41 -3.62
CA GLU A 221 14.71 -0.08 -4.25
C GLU A 221 15.04 0.61 -5.59
N ASN A 222 14.05 1.06 -6.37
CA ASN A 222 14.27 1.61 -7.71
C ASN A 222 14.49 3.14 -7.75
N TYR A 223 15.76 3.56 -7.69
CA TYR A 223 16.51 4.75 -8.18
C TYR A 223 15.87 6.15 -8.41
N SER A 224 14.55 6.33 -8.44
CA SER A 224 13.90 7.64 -8.59
C SER A 224 13.44 8.14 -7.23
N LYS A 225 14.03 9.24 -6.75
CA LYS A 225 13.55 9.95 -5.54
C LYS A 225 12.11 10.45 -5.70
N ASP A 226 11.58 10.46 -6.91
CA ASP A 226 10.32 11.11 -7.25
C ASP A 226 9.17 10.11 -7.49
N LYS A 227 9.44 8.79 -7.54
CA LYS A 227 8.37 7.80 -7.69
C LYS A 227 7.64 7.62 -6.36
N VAL A 228 6.37 8.03 -6.33
CA VAL A 228 5.45 7.85 -5.19
C VAL A 228 4.34 6.88 -5.60
N LEU A 229 3.81 6.11 -4.66
CA LEU A 229 2.64 5.27 -4.92
C LEU A 229 1.37 6.08 -4.68
N THR A 230 0.45 6.02 -5.62
CA THR A 230 -0.88 6.63 -5.49
C THR A 230 -1.90 5.60 -5.01
N LYS A 231 -3.08 6.08 -4.61
CA LYS A 231 -4.21 5.19 -4.30
C LYS A 231 -4.57 4.29 -5.49
N LYS A 232 -4.49 4.81 -6.73
CA LYS A 232 -4.71 4.07 -7.99
C LYS A 232 -3.76 2.88 -8.09
N ASP A 233 -2.48 3.06 -7.76
CA ASP A 233 -1.48 1.98 -7.83
C ASP A 233 -1.79 0.83 -6.86
N LEU A 234 -2.21 1.17 -5.64
CA LEU A 234 -2.51 0.18 -4.61
C LEU A 234 -3.84 -0.55 -4.88
N LEU A 235 -4.85 0.14 -5.39
CA LEU A 235 -6.12 -0.49 -5.81
C LEU A 235 -5.95 -1.39 -7.04
N TRP A 236 -5.04 -1.02 -7.94
CA TRP A 236 -4.75 -1.84 -9.12
C TRP A 236 -4.27 -3.25 -8.77
N VAL A 237 -3.52 -3.41 -7.67
CA VAL A 237 -3.13 -4.74 -7.17
C VAL A 237 -4.36 -5.63 -6.91
N ILE A 238 -5.45 -5.06 -6.39
CA ILE A 238 -6.69 -5.80 -6.17
C ILE A 238 -7.33 -6.16 -7.51
N VAL A 239 -7.34 -5.23 -8.48
CA VAL A 239 -7.86 -5.47 -9.84
C VAL A 239 -7.10 -6.60 -10.54
N VAL A 240 -5.76 -6.59 -10.47
CA VAL A 240 -4.91 -7.64 -11.06
C VAL A 240 -5.28 -9.01 -10.48
N ILE A 241 -5.40 -9.09 -9.15
CA ILE A 241 -5.72 -10.36 -8.46
C ILE A 241 -7.14 -10.83 -8.81
N GLU A 242 -8.09 -9.92 -8.97
CA GLU A 242 -9.46 -10.23 -9.39
C GLU A 242 -9.52 -10.70 -10.86
N CYS A 243 -8.78 -10.05 -11.75
CA CYS A 243 -8.72 -10.41 -13.17
C CYS A 243 -7.97 -11.73 -13.39
N ASN A 244 -7.04 -12.07 -12.51
CA ASN A 244 -6.26 -13.31 -12.60
C ASN A 244 -6.91 -14.51 -11.90
N GLN A 245 -8.17 -14.43 -11.48
CA GLN A 245 -8.87 -15.59 -10.91
C GLN A 245 -8.99 -16.73 -11.95
N PRO A 246 -8.88 -18.01 -11.54
CA PRO A 246 -8.96 -19.14 -12.46
C PRO A 246 -10.23 -19.15 -13.32
N PHE A 247 -10.10 -19.64 -14.56
CA PHE A 247 -11.19 -19.77 -15.51
C PHE A 247 -11.02 -21.04 -16.35
N ASN A 248 -12.08 -21.44 -17.06
CA ASN A 248 -12.03 -22.58 -17.96
C ASN A 248 -11.49 -22.13 -19.33
N THR A 249 -10.21 -22.43 -19.59
CA THR A 249 -9.51 -22.04 -20.81
C THR A 249 -10.11 -22.70 -22.05
N ASP A 250 -10.49 -23.98 -22.01
CA ASP A 250 -11.14 -24.68 -23.13
C ASP A 250 -12.37 -23.92 -23.67
N THR A 251 -13.27 -23.54 -22.76
CA THR A 251 -14.52 -22.86 -23.10
C THR A 251 -14.26 -21.48 -23.67
N ILE A 252 -13.29 -20.77 -23.12
CA ILE A 252 -13.00 -19.39 -23.51
C ILE A 252 -12.21 -19.36 -24.81
N ALA A 253 -11.24 -20.26 -25.00
CA ALA A 253 -10.50 -20.44 -26.25
C ALA A 253 -11.45 -20.73 -27.41
N PHE A 254 -12.42 -21.65 -27.21
CA PHE A 254 -13.45 -21.94 -28.21
C PHE A 254 -14.27 -20.70 -28.59
N LYS A 255 -14.75 -19.93 -27.61
CA LYS A 255 -15.58 -18.74 -27.88
C LYS A 255 -14.79 -17.57 -28.48
N LEU A 256 -13.51 -17.47 -28.16
CA LEU A 256 -12.60 -16.44 -28.66
C LEU A 256 -11.89 -16.87 -29.96
N ASN A 257 -12.24 -18.02 -30.54
CA ASN A 257 -11.64 -18.55 -31.76
C ASN A 257 -10.10 -18.55 -31.72
N VAL A 258 -9.53 -19.07 -30.63
CA VAL A 258 -8.09 -19.18 -30.46
C VAL A 258 -7.65 -20.58 -30.06
N ASP A 259 -6.36 -20.87 -30.24
CA ASP A 259 -5.76 -22.12 -29.79
C ASP A 259 -5.73 -22.21 -28.25
N VAL A 260 -6.22 -23.33 -27.72
CA VAL A 260 -6.32 -23.57 -26.28
C VAL A 260 -4.95 -23.78 -25.63
N ALA A 261 -4.01 -24.42 -26.31
CA ALA A 261 -2.68 -24.65 -25.77
C ALA A 261 -1.91 -23.33 -25.61
N ILE A 262 -2.06 -22.42 -26.59
CA ILE A 262 -1.51 -21.05 -26.49
C ILE A 262 -2.21 -20.27 -25.36
N MET A 263 -3.54 -20.39 -25.24
CA MET A 263 -4.26 -19.75 -24.13
C MET A 263 -3.82 -20.26 -22.76
N ASP A 264 -3.59 -21.56 -22.60
CA ASP A 264 -3.08 -22.14 -21.36
C ASP A 264 -1.70 -21.56 -21.01
N GLU A 265 -0.79 -21.50 -21.98
CA GLU A 265 0.55 -20.93 -21.80
C GLU A 265 0.49 -19.44 -21.38
N ILE A 266 -0.31 -18.64 -22.09
CA ILE A 266 -0.45 -17.22 -21.79
C ILE A 266 -1.19 -17.01 -20.47
N SER A 267 -2.14 -17.87 -20.09
CA SER A 267 -2.85 -17.78 -18.80
C SER A 267 -1.90 -17.91 -17.62
N ILE A 268 -0.87 -18.76 -17.73
CA ILE A 268 0.15 -18.95 -16.70
C ILE A 268 1.00 -17.67 -16.55
N ARG A 269 1.30 -17.01 -17.67
CA ARG A 269 2.10 -15.77 -17.73
C ARG A 269 1.27 -14.49 -17.57
N PHE A 270 -0.05 -14.60 -17.50
CA PHE A 270 -0.97 -13.45 -17.55
C PHE A 270 -0.66 -12.39 -16.50
N LYS A 271 -0.24 -12.81 -15.29
CA LYS A 271 0.13 -11.86 -14.23
C LYS A 271 1.25 -10.93 -14.67
N GLU A 272 2.31 -11.47 -15.26
CA GLU A 272 3.49 -10.71 -15.73
C GLU A 272 3.08 -9.69 -16.80
N VAL A 273 2.12 -10.07 -17.63
CA VAL A 273 1.64 -9.24 -18.74
C VAL A 273 0.64 -8.18 -18.27
N PHE A 274 -0.29 -8.53 -17.39
CA PHE A 274 -1.31 -7.62 -16.86
C PHE A 274 -0.70 -6.57 -15.92
N ASP A 275 0.39 -6.91 -15.21
CA ASP A 275 1.17 -5.95 -14.42
C ASP A 275 1.83 -4.86 -15.29
N TYR A 276 2.05 -5.14 -16.59
CA TYR A 276 2.67 -4.25 -17.58
C TYR A 276 1.68 -3.34 -18.33
N ILE A 277 0.36 -3.46 -18.11
CA ILE A 277 -0.63 -2.54 -18.72
C ILE A 277 -0.32 -1.11 -18.26
N SER A 278 0.30 -0.38 -19.18
CA SER A 278 1.15 0.79 -18.94
C SER A 278 0.40 2.05 -18.53
N GLU A 279 -0.93 2.10 -18.72
CA GLU A 279 -1.82 3.16 -18.24
C GLU A 279 -3.16 2.55 -17.79
N ARG A 280 -3.13 2.09 -16.53
CA ARG A 280 -4.01 1.07 -15.95
C ARG A 280 -5.51 1.33 -16.06
N LEU A 281 -5.95 2.59 -15.96
CA LEU A 281 -7.38 2.93 -15.97
C LEU A 281 -7.85 3.47 -17.31
N GLU A 282 -7.00 4.24 -17.97
CA GLU A 282 -7.25 4.85 -19.28
C GLU A 282 -7.52 3.76 -20.33
N PHE A 283 -6.77 2.66 -20.25
CA PHE A 283 -7.02 1.48 -21.08
C PHE A 283 -8.37 0.81 -20.78
N CYS A 284 -8.74 0.67 -19.51
CA CYS A 284 -10.03 0.09 -19.14
C CYS A 284 -11.20 0.96 -19.62
N ALA A 285 -11.10 2.29 -19.46
CA ALA A 285 -12.09 3.25 -19.91
C ALA A 285 -12.28 3.18 -21.43
N THR A 286 -11.18 3.09 -22.19
CA THR A 286 -11.20 2.93 -23.65
C THR A 286 -11.96 1.67 -24.06
N ILE A 287 -11.63 0.51 -23.47
CA ILE A 287 -12.32 -0.76 -23.77
C ILE A 287 -13.82 -0.66 -23.47
N TRP A 288 -14.19 -0.03 -22.35
CA TRP A 288 -15.60 0.09 -21.96
C TRP A 288 -16.37 1.03 -22.87
N SER A 289 -15.77 2.13 -23.31
CA SER A 289 -16.37 3.04 -24.28
C SER A 289 -16.59 2.35 -25.63
N ASP A 290 -15.57 1.63 -26.13
CA ASP A 290 -15.67 0.90 -27.40
C ASP A 290 -16.73 -0.21 -27.35
N GLU A 291 -16.84 -0.90 -26.20
CA GLU A 291 -17.88 -1.91 -25.97
C GLU A 291 -19.28 -1.31 -25.93
N GLU A 292 -19.45 -0.18 -25.26
CA GLU A 292 -20.74 0.53 -25.21
C GLU A 292 -21.17 0.99 -26.61
N GLU A 293 -20.25 1.58 -27.40
CA GLU A 293 -20.51 1.95 -28.80
C GLU A 293 -20.84 0.73 -29.65
N TYR A 294 -20.16 -0.40 -29.45
CA TYR A 294 -20.46 -1.64 -30.16
C TYR A 294 -21.89 -2.14 -29.88
N VAL A 295 -22.33 -2.11 -28.62
CA VAL A 295 -23.68 -2.53 -28.22
C VAL A 295 -24.74 -1.59 -28.81
N GLU A 296 -24.52 -0.27 -28.76
CA GLU A 296 -25.45 0.72 -29.33
C GLU A 296 -25.65 0.53 -30.83
N ASN A 297 -24.57 0.23 -31.56
CA ASN A 297 -24.61 -0.02 -33.00
C ASN A 297 -25.18 -1.39 -33.38
N HIS A 298 -25.42 -2.29 -32.42
CA HIS A 298 -25.97 -3.62 -32.65
C HIS A 298 -27.16 -3.94 -31.73
N PRO A 299 -28.35 -3.34 -31.93
CA PRO A 299 -29.47 -3.40 -30.99
C PRO A 299 -30.05 -4.80 -30.70
N ASN A 300 -29.74 -5.80 -31.54
CA ASN A 300 -30.15 -7.20 -31.38
C ASN A 300 -29.00 -8.09 -30.89
N VAL A 301 -28.07 -7.51 -30.12
CA VAL A 301 -26.86 -8.19 -29.66
C VAL A 301 -27.19 -9.40 -28.79
N SER A 302 -26.51 -10.52 -29.07
CA SER A 302 -26.69 -11.78 -28.35
C SER A 302 -26.23 -11.66 -26.90
N THR A 303 -26.65 -12.57 -26.01
CA THR A 303 -26.07 -12.68 -24.66
C THR A 303 -24.57 -13.04 -24.66
N SER A 304 -24.02 -13.42 -25.82
CA SER A 304 -22.61 -13.69 -26.06
C SER A 304 -21.85 -12.53 -26.72
N TYR A 305 -22.42 -11.33 -26.82
CA TYR A 305 -21.82 -10.20 -27.54
C TYR A 305 -20.40 -9.84 -27.11
N ILE A 306 -20.03 -10.09 -25.83
CA ILE A 306 -18.66 -9.83 -25.35
C ILE A 306 -17.65 -10.59 -26.22
N TYR A 307 -17.94 -11.84 -26.56
CA TYR A 307 -17.05 -12.63 -27.41
C TYR A 307 -17.04 -12.12 -28.85
N ASP A 308 -18.19 -11.70 -29.37
CA ASP A 308 -18.31 -11.11 -30.71
C ASP A 308 -17.52 -9.81 -30.82
N PHE A 309 -17.69 -8.91 -29.84
CA PHE A 309 -16.92 -7.67 -29.71
C PHE A 309 -15.43 -7.98 -29.74
N ILE A 310 -14.94 -8.82 -28.82
CA ILE A 310 -13.51 -9.16 -28.71
C ILE A 310 -12.97 -9.73 -30.03
N ASN A 311 -13.68 -10.67 -30.64
CA ASN A 311 -13.24 -11.30 -31.89
C ASN A 311 -13.13 -10.29 -33.04
N ASN A 312 -13.97 -9.25 -33.05
CA ASN A 312 -14.02 -8.25 -34.10
C ASN A 312 -13.13 -7.03 -33.84
N SER A 313 -12.84 -6.70 -32.57
CA SER A 313 -12.19 -5.44 -32.19
C SER A 313 -10.76 -5.59 -31.67
N TRP A 314 -10.29 -6.80 -31.34
CA TRP A 314 -9.00 -6.97 -30.65
C TRP A 314 -7.81 -6.29 -31.34
N ARG A 315 -7.80 -6.23 -32.68
CA ARG A 315 -6.73 -5.58 -33.46
C ARG A 315 -6.60 -4.09 -33.20
N ASN A 316 -7.67 -3.43 -32.73
CA ASN A 316 -7.65 -2.01 -32.38
C ASN A 316 -6.76 -1.73 -31.16
N TYR A 317 -6.42 -2.76 -30.39
CA TYR A 317 -5.63 -2.63 -29.17
C TYR A 317 -4.17 -3.04 -29.34
N LEU A 318 -3.70 -3.34 -30.56
CA LEU A 318 -2.31 -3.78 -30.81
C LEU A 318 -1.27 -2.79 -30.27
N ASP A 319 -1.52 -1.49 -30.43
CA ASP A 319 -0.57 -0.43 -30.03
C ASP A 319 -0.37 -0.31 -28.51
N PHE A 320 -1.26 -0.91 -27.69
CA PHE A 320 -1.11 -0.94 -26.23
C PHE A 320 -0.12 -2.00 -25.75
N TRP A 321 0.33 -2.90 -26.62
CA TRP A 321 1.10 -4.09 -26.25
C TRP A 321 2.36 -4.22 -27.09
N ASP A 322 3.43 -3.57 -26.65
CA ASP A 322 4.79 -3.78 -27.15
C ASP A 322 5.52 -4.74 -26.19
N ILE A 323 5.29 -6.04 -26.37
CA ILE A 323 5.97 -7.08 -25.60
C ILE A 323 7.02 -7.70 -26.53
N ASP A 324 8.29 -7.57 -26.15
CA ASP A 324 9.39 -8.24 -26.83
C ASP A 324 9.20 -9.78 -26.77
N ASP A 325 9.58 -10.48 -27.83
CA ASP A 325 9.60 -11.95 -27.92
C ASP A 325 8.24 -12.69 -27.88
N ILE A 326 7.15 -12.09 -28.39
CA ILE A 326 5.88 -12.82 -28.66
C ILE A 326 5.58 -12.95 -30.16
N THR A 327 5.05 -14.09 -30.57
CA THR A 327 4.54 -14.32 -31.93
C THR A 327 3.20 -13.60 -32.15
N GLY A 328 2.81 -13.40 -33.41
CA GLY A 328 1.52 -12.75 -33.73
C GLY A 328 0.29 -13.51 -33.23
N GLU A 329 0.38 -14.85 -33.14
CA GLU A 329 -0.69 -15.68 -32.60
C GLU A 329 -0.79 -15.57 -31.07
N GLU A 330 0.35 -15.57 -30.37
CA GLU A 330 0.39 -15.30 -28.93
C GLU A 330 -0.12 -13.89 -28.61
N GLN A 331 0.20 -12.90 -29.42
CA GLN A 331 -0.30 -11.53 -29.25
C GLN A 331 -1.82 -11.45 -29.40
N GLU A 332 -2.41 -12.13 -30.38
CA GLU A 332 -3.87 -12.21 -30.53
C GLU A 332 -4.52 -12.82 -29.29
N VAL A 333 -4.01 -13.97 -28.83
CA VAL A 333 -4.54 -14.66 -27.65
C VAL A 333 -4.45 -13.79 -26.41
N LEU A 334 -3.31 -13.14 -26.20
CA LEU A 334 -3.10 -12.26 -25.07
C LEU A 334 -4.11 -11.12 -25.04
N ILE A 335 -4.23 -10.37 -26.13
CA ILE A 335 -5.12 -9.20 -26.21
C ILE A 335 -6.55 -9.64 -25.96
N LYS A 336 -7.01 -10.69 -26.66
CA LYS A 336 -8.37 -11.22 -26.46
C LYS A 336 -8.62 -11.66 -25.03
N MET A 337 -7.64 -12.27 -24.38
CA MET A 337 -7.75 -12.69 -22.99
C MET A 337 -7.83 -11.49 -22.04
N VAL A 338 -7.02 -10.45 -22.24
CA VAL A 338 -7.09 -9.22 -21.43
C VAL A 338 -8.45 -8.55 -21.58
N LEU A 339 -8.93 -8.36 -22.82
CA LEU A 339 -10.24 -7.78 -23.09
C LEU A 339 -11.34 -8.58 -22.40
N TYR A 340 -11.29 -9.91 -22.52
CA TYR A 340 -12.24 -10.79 -21.85
C TYR A 340 -12.24 -10.59 -20.33
N ARG A 341 -11.07 -10.51 -19.70
CA ARG A 341 -10.97 -10.29 -18.24
C ARG A 341 -11.54 -8.94 -17.83
N ILE A 342 -11.15 -7.86 -18.51
CA ILE A 342 -11.59 -6.50 -18.19
C ILE A 342 -13.11 -6.37 -18.36
N LEU A 343 -13.66 -6.88 -19.45
CA LEU A 343 -15.10 -6.78 -19.74
C LEU A 343 -15.93 -7.62 -18.77
N THR A 344 -15.55 -8.86 -18.51
CA THR A 344 -16.30 -9.73 -17.58
C THR A 344 -16.19 -9.33 -16.12
N LYS A 345 -15.18 -8.52 -15.78
CA LYS A 345 -14.97 -7.95 -14.44
C LYS A 345 -15.32 -6.46 -14.37
N LYS A 346 -15.91 -5.86 -15.41
CA LYS A 346 -16.22 -4.41 -15.50
C LYS A 346 -16.87 -3.86 -14.23
N SER A 347 -17.95 -4.50 -13.75
CA SER A 347 -18.64 -4.06 -12.52
C SER A 347 -17.77 -4.18 -11.27
N THR A 348 -16.99 -5.25 -11.13
CA THR A 348 -16.09 -5.44 -9.99
C THR A 348 -14.94 -4.44 -10.01
N ILE A 349 -14.35 -4.17 -11.18
CA ILE A 349 -13.28 -3.18 -11.35
C ILE A 349 -13.81 -1.79 -10.98
N LYS A 350 -14.99 -1.41 -11.50
CA LYS A 350 -15.65 -0.14 -11.14
C LYS A 350 -15.86 -0.04 -9.63
N HIS A 351 -16.43 -1.07 -8.99
CA HIS A 351 -16.62 -1.11 -7.53
C HIS A 351 -15.31 -0.94 -6.74
N ILE A 352 -14.23 -1.60 -7.15
CA ILE A 352 -12.91 -1.46 -6.50
C ILE A 352 -12.43 0.00 -6.58
N MET A 353 -12.58 0.64 -7.73
CA MET A 353 -12.11 2.02 -7.97
C MET A 353 -12.99 3.06 -7.26
N GLU A 354 -14.31 2.90 -7.34
CA GLU A 354 -15.30 3.70 -6.62
C GLU A 354 -15.09 3.65 -5.11
N THR A 355 -14.75 2.47 -4.57
CA THR A 355 -14.41 2.31 -3.15
C THR A 355 -13.27 3.24 -2.73
N GLY A 356 -12.32 3.50 -3.63
CA GLY A 356 -11.21 4.44 -3.41
C GLY A 356 -11.48 5.89 -3.77
N ASN A 357 -12.67 6.23 -4.26
CA ASN A 357 -12.97 7.52 -4.91
C ASN A 357 -12.02 7.79 -6.10
N VAL A 358 -11.68 6.75 -6.87
CA VAL A 358 -10.91 6.86 -8.11
C VAL A 358 -11.86 6.74 -9.28
N ASN A 359 -12.02 7.82 -10.05
CA ASN A 359 -12.85 7.80 -11.25
C ASN A 359 -12.15 7.02 -12.37
N VAL A 360 -12.94 6.27 -13.12
CA VAL A 360 -12.49 5.48 -14.29
C VAL A 360 -13.15 5.99 -15.58
N ASP A 361 -13.73 7.20 -15.53
CA ASP A 361 -14.45 7.84 -16.64
C ASP A 361 -13.49 8.55 -17.61
#